data_AF-A0A165GBQ9-F1
#
_entry.id   AF-A0A165GBQ9-F1
#
_cell.length_a   1.000
_cell.length_b   1.000
_cell.length_c   1.000
_cell.angle_alpha   90.00
_cell.angle_beta   90.00
_cell.angle_gamma   90.00
#
_symmetry.space_group_name_H-M   'P 1'
#
loop_
_entity.id
_entity.type
_entity.pdbx_description
1 polymer ?
#
loop_
_entity_poly.entity_id
_entity_poly.type
_entity_poly.pdbx_seq_one_letter_code
_entity_poly.pdbx_strand_id
1 'polypeptide(L)'
;MSYSNNSSYARHHVSTIASEIMSLYGAGSKPLPLRKEMMECYHCVKPLGKAGKLMQCGRCKWDIYCSKQCQRNAWPTHRPRCDNVAHMDDLNAERMHSLVLFKRRHLPTVTVLGPSVLEIYEMPIVTKHAALLLCLDSHPERRREVSYSVTDICLYGLDKLPGTVLHPEEVGRIRARLALADERLKATGHGGAFLAIMWCPDLGMAQVELMDYMKDKFPPLSLMPGTRAERKQLLMDVINSDQVF
;
A
#
# COMPACT_ATOMS: atom_id res chain seq x y z
N MET A 1 24.66 -20.53 -11.63
CA MET A 1 23.46 -21.36 -11.39
C MET A 1 22.28 -20.62 -11.96
N SER A 2 21.78 -21.07 -13.11
CA SER A 2 20.72 -20.45 -13.89
C SER A 2 19.35 -20.92 -13.40
N TYR A 3 18.57 -20.01 -12.80
CA TYR A 3 17.15 -20.20 -12.50
C TYR A 3 16.36 -20.05 -13.80
N SER A 4 16.13 -21.14 -14.51
CA SER A 4 15.26 -21.15 -15.69
C SER A 4 14.30 -22.34 -15.61
N ASN A 5 13.02 -22.02 -15.79
CA ASN A 5 11.86 -22.91 -15.98
C ASN A 5 11.09 -23.41 -14.74
N ASN A 6 10.47 -22.49 -13.99
CA ASN A 6 9.30 -22.80 -13.15
C ASN A 6 8.04 -21.97 -13.49
N SER A 7 7.99 -21.37 -14.69
CA SER A 7 6.94 -20.41 -15.09
C SER A 7 5.55 -21.02 -15.29
N SER A 8 5.44 -22.31 -15.62
CA SER A 8 4.14 -22.98 -15.83
C SER A 8 3.47 -23.38 -14.51
N TYR A 9 4.25 -23.94 -13.57
CA TYR A 9 3.77 -24.32 -12.24
C TYR A 9 3.34 -23.09 -11.43
N ALA A 10 4.15 -22.03 -11.45
CA ALA A 10 3.81 -20.76 -10.80
C ALA A 10 2.50 -20.18 -11.36
N ARG A 11 2.31 -20.18 -12.70
CA ARG A 11 1.08 -19.66 -13.32
C ARG A 11 -0.18 -20.45 -12.94
N HIS A 12 -0.12 -21.78 -12.92
CA HIS A 12 -1.26 -22.59 -12.49
C HIS A 12 -1.58 -22.40 -11.01
N HIS A 13 -0.55 -22.35 -10.15
CA HIS A 13 -0.73 -22.18 -8.71
C HIS A 13 -1.30 -20.79 -8.35
N VAL A 14 -0.79 -19.72 -8.99
CA VAL A 14 -1.30 -18.36 -8.86
C VAL A 14 -2.77 -18.29 -9.32
N SER A 15 -3.12 -18.92 -10.44
CA SER A 15 -4.51 -18.94 -10.94
C SER A 15 -5.48 -19.67 -10.00
N THR A 16 -5.05 -20.77 -9.36
CA THR A 16 -5.88 -21.50 -8.39
C THR A 16 -6.10 -20.68 -7.12
N ILE A 17 -5.02 -20.11 -6.57
CA ILE A 17 -5.09 -19.22 -5.40
C ILE A 17 -5.97 -17.99 -5.70
N ALA A 18 -5.85 -17.42 -6.90
CA ALA A 18 -6.69 -16.31 -7.34
C ALA A 18 -8.17 -16.69 -7.33
N SER A 19 -8.51 -17.86 -7.86
CA SER A 19 -9.89 -18.36 -7.88
C SER A 19 -10.45 -18.60 -6.48
N GLU A 20 -9.65 -19.16 -5.56
CA GLU A 20 -10.06 -19.42 -4.18
C GLU A 20 -10.22 -18.13 -3.36
N ILE A 21 -9.29 -17.17 -3.51
CA ILE A 21 -9.41 -15.84 -2.92
C ILE A 21 -10.70 -15.18 -3.43
N MET A 22 -10.91 -15.13 -4.75
CA MET A 22 -12.12 -14.55 -5.34
C MET A 22 -13.40 -15.21 -4.84
N SER A 23 -13.40 -16.53 -4.62
CA SER A 23 -14.54 -17.27 -4.04
C SER A 23 -14.77 -16.97 -2.56
N LEU A 24 -13.73 -16.63 -1.79
CA LEU A 24 -13.86 -16.21 -0.39
C LEU A 24 -14.34 -14.76 -0.27
N TYR A 25 -14.03 -13.94 -1.27
CA TYR A 25 -14.39 -12.52 -1.35
C TYR A 25 -15.61 -12.21 -2.26
N GLY A 26 -16.32 -13.20 -2.81
CA GLY A 26 -17.61 -13.04 -3.51
C GLY A 26 -18.61 -14.13 -3.09
N ALA A 27 -19.86 -13.89 -2.69
CA ALA A 27 -20.86 -12.96 -3.21
C ALA A 27 -21.60 -12.13 -2.12
N GLY A 28 -21.00 -11.98 -0.93
CA GLY A 28 -21.60 -11.26 0.22
C GLY A 28 -20.73 -10.17 0.82
N SER A 29 -19.49 -9.99 0.38
CA SER A 29 -18.62 -8.88 0.79
C SER A 29 -19.15 -7.59 0.19
N LYS A 30 -19.32 -6.55 1.00
CA LYS A 30 -19.55 -5.20 0.46
C LYS A 30 -18.41 -4.90 -0.53
N PRO A 31 -18.71 -4.35 -1.73
CA PRO A 31 -17.66 -3.92 -2.64
C PRO A 31 -16.67 -3.05 -1.87
N LEU A 32 -15.37 -3.19 -2.17
CA LEU A 32 -14.33 -2.35 -1.60
C LEU A 32 -14.82 -0.89 -1.60
N PRO A 33 -14.69 -0.17 -0.48
CA PRO A 33 -15.31 1.13 -0.29
C PRO A 33 -15.07 2.01 -1.51
N LEU A 34 -16.16 2.56 -2.07
CA LEU A 34 -16.10 3.39 -3.28
C LEU A 34 -15.02 4.46 -3.09
N ARG A 35 -14.22 4.75 -4.13
CA ARG A 35 -13.06 5.68 -4.17
C ARG A 35 -13.17 6.96 -3.32
N LYS A 36 -14.38 7.49 -3.11
CA LYS A 36 -14.64 8.68 -2.28
C LYS A 36 -14.57 8.40 -0.76
N GLU A 37 -14.94 7.20 -0.32
CA GLU A 37 -14.99 6.80 1.10
C GLU A 37 -13.60 6.58 1.70
N MET A 38 -12.62 6.20 0.87
CA MET A 38 -11.21 6.05 1.28
C MET A 38 -10.45 7.39 1.36
N MET A 39 -11.02 8.49 0.87
CA MET A 39 -10.36 9.79 0.96
C MET A 39 -10.44 10.35 2.38
N GLU A 40 -9.30 10.72 2.95
CA GLU A 40 -9.20 11.28 4.29
C GLU A 40 -8.28 12.50 4.32
N CYS A 41 -8.49 13.37 5.32
CA CYS A 41 -7.62 14.51 5.56
C CYS A 41 -6.19 14.05 5.87
N TYR A 42 -5.20 14.54 5.12
CA TYR A 42 -3.78 14.22 5.31
C TYR A 42 -3.26 14.59 6.71
N HIS A 43 -3.85 15.62 7.35
CA HIS A 43 -3.45 16.03 8.70
C HIS A 43 -4.13 15.22 9.81
N CYS A 44 -5.46 15.23 9.84
CA CYS A 44 -6.24 14.71 10.97
C CYS A 44 -6.93 13.37 10.70
N VAL A 45 -6.65 12.74 9.55
CA VAL A 45 -7.15 11.39 9.21
C VAL A 45 -8.68 11.29 9.16
N LYS A 46 -9.37 12.45 9.14
CA LYS A 46 -10.83 12.52 9.09
C LYS A 46 -11.31 12.07 7.70
N PRO A 47 -12.15 11.02 7.60
CA PRO A 47 -12.64 10.54 6.31
C PRO A 47 -13.59 11.55 5.68
N LEU A 48 -13.71 11.55 4.35
CA LEU A 48 -14.57 12.44 3.57
C LEU A 48 -16.00 12.47 4.11
N GLY A 49 -16.58 11.31 4.41
CA GLY A 49 -17.94 11.19 4.93
C GLY A 49 -18.19 11.94 6.25
N LYS A 50 -17.15 12.14 7.07
CA LYS A 50 -17.20 12.95 8.30
C LYS A 50 -16.73 14.39 8.11
N ALA A 51 -15.95 14.66 7.07
CA ALA A 51 -15.44 15.99 6.75
C ALA A 51 -16.44 16.84 5.96
N GLY A 52 -17.41 16.21 5.29
CA GLY A 52 -18.34 16.85 4.35
C GLY A 52 -17.68 17.18 3.01
N LYS A 53 -16.48 17.78 3.04
CA LYS A 53 -15.63 18.02 1.88
C LYS A 53 -14.14 17.92 2.20
N LEU A 54 -13.35 17.61 1.18
CA LEU A 54 -11.89 17.68 1.22
C LEU A 54 -11.41 18.66 0.15
N MET A 55 -10.39 19.45 0.47
CA MET A 55 -9.76 20.42 -0.42
C MET A 55 -8.32 19.98 -0.72
N GLN A 56 -7.94 20.01 -1.99
CA GLN A 56 -6.57 19.76 -2.41
C GLN A 56 -5.66 20.94 -2.07
N CYS A 57 -4.38 20.66 -1.81
CA CYS A 57 -3.36 21.71 -1.75
C CYS A 57 -3.33 22.48 -3.08
N GLY A 58 -3.45 23.81 -3.04
CA GLY A 58 -3.46 24.63 -4.27
C GLY A 58 -2.16 24.55 -5.08
N ARG A 59 -1.04 24.18 -4.44
CA ARG A 59 0.27 24.12 -5.08
C ARG A 59 0.54 22.76 -5.72
N CYS A 60 0.62 21.68 -4.93
CA CYS A 60 0.92 20.35 -5.45
C CYS A 60 -0.32 19.56 -5.92
N LYS A 61 -1.54 19.99 -5.57
CA LYS A 61 -2.82 19.31 -5.84
C LYS A 61 -2.92 17.86 -5.33
N TRP A 62 -1.96 17.43 -4.53
CA TRP A 62 -1.78 16.04 -4.14
C TRP A 62 -2.42 15.72 -2.79
N ASP A 63 -1.95 16.38 -1.74
CA ASP A 63 -2.49 16.16 -0.41
C ASP A 63 -3.82 16.90 -0.24
N ILE A 64 -4.76 16.23 0.42
CA ILE A 64 -6.12 16.71 0.65
C ILE A 64 -6.35 16.99 2.14
N TYR A 65 -7.13 18.02 2.43
CA TYR A 65 -7.36 18.51 3.79
C TYR A 65 -8.85 18.75 4.02
N CYS A 66 -9.35 18.55 5.24
CA CYS A 66 -10.73 18.92 5.55
C CYS A 66 -10.90 20.43 5.82
N SER A 67 -9.80 21.16 6.07
CA SER A 67 -9.84 22.60 6.36
C SER A 67 -8.50 23.28 6.08
N LYS A 68 -8.52 24.61 5.92
CA LYS A 68 -7.30 25.44 5.85
C LYS A 68 -6.44 25.31 7.12
N GLN A 69 -7.06 25.10 8.28
CA GLN A 69 -6.32 24.87 9.52
C GLN A 69 -5.52 23.57 9.48
N CYS A 70 -6.13 22.47 9.01
CA CYS A 70 -5.44 21.21 8.81
C CYS A 70 -4.28 21.33 7.81
N GLN A 71 -4.47 22.09 6.73
CA GLN A 71 -3.40 22.37 5.77
C GLN A 71 -2.22 23.13 6.42
N ARG A 72 -2.50 24.19 7.18
CA ARG A 72 -1.46 24.97 7.89
C ARG A 72 -0.71 24.13 8.92
N ASN A 73 -1.42 23.33 9.71
CA ASN A 73 -0.80 22.46 10.72
C ASN A 73 0.06 21.36 10.10
N ALA A 74 -0.30 20.87 8.90
CA ALA A 74 0.50 19.90 8.17
C ALA A 74 1.70 20.52 7.44
N TRP A 75 1.74 21.85 7.27
CA TRP A 75 2.72 22.54 6.42
C TRP A 75 4.18 22.19 6.72
N PRO A 76 4.66 22.14 7.99
CA PRO A 76 6.06 21.82 8.27
C PRO A 76 6.51 20.51 7.62
N THR A 77 5.67 19.48 7.72
CA THR A 77 5.96 18.15 7.13
C THR A 77 5.52 18.01 5.67
N HIS A 78 4.55 18.80 5.22
CA HIS A 78 4.04 18.75 3.84
C HIS A 78 4.96 19.49 2.87
N ARG A 79 5.60 20.58 3.32
CA ARG A 79 6.36 21.49 2.47
C ARG A 79 7.43 20.78 1.62
N PRO A 80 8.30 19.91 2.15
CA PRO A 80 9.33 19.25 1.34
C PRO A 80 8.73 18.47 0.18
N ARG A 81 7.69 17.65 0.45
CA ARG A 81 6.96 16.91 -0.57
C ARG A 81 6.21 17.83 -1.54
N CYS A 82 5.61 18.90 -1.03
CA CYS A 82 4.89 19.87 -1.86
C CYS A 82 5.83 20.56 -2.85
N ASP A 83 7.02 20.94 -2.42
CA ASP A 83 8.03 21.57 -3.26
C ASP A 83 8.46 20.58 -4.36
N ASN A 84 8.76 19.33 -4.00
CA ASN A 84 9.15 18.29 -4.98
C ASN A 84 8.07 18.03 -6.03
N VAL A 85 6.80 17.95 -5.63
CA VAL A 85 5.69 17.72 -6.57
C VAL A 85 5.40 18.97 -7.41
N ALA A 86 5.55 20.17 -6.85
CA ALA A 86 5.25 21.41 -7.56
C ALA A 86 6.31 21.80 -8.61
N HIS A 87 7.54 21.31 -8.45
CA HIS A 87 8.65 21.52 -9.39
C HIS A 87 8.86 20.33 -10.33
N MET A 88 7.95 19.36 -10.30
CA MET A 88 8.00 18.19 -11.16
C MET A 88 7.72 18.57 -12.61
N ASP A 89 8.56 18.13 -13.53
CA ASP A 89 8.28 18.25 -14.97
C ASP A 89 7.08 17.37 -15.39
N ASP A 90 6.54 17.61 -16.58
CA ASP A 90 5.36 16.90 -17.07
C ASP A 90 5.57 15.38 -17.18
N LEU A 91 6.79 14.94 -17.50
CA LEU A 91 7.14 13.53 -17.62
C LEU A 91 7.09 12.83 -16.25
N ASN A 92 7.72 13.43 -15.24
CA ASN A 92 7.71 12.92 -13.88
C ASN A 92 6.30 13.01 -13.27
N ALA A 93 5.51 14.02 -13.63
CA ALA A 93 4.11 14.13 -13.20
C ALA A 93 3.25 12.98 -13.79
N GLU A 94 3.45 12.63 -15.06
CA GLU A 94 2.79 11.48 -15.69
C GLU A 94 3.24 10.15 -15.06
N ARG A 95 4.54 10.00 -14.77
CA ARG A 95 5.07 8.81 -14.07
C ARG A 95 4.48 8.68 -12.67
N MET A 96 4.46 9.76 -11.89
CA MET A 96 3.84 9.81 -10.57
C MET A 96 2.34 9.47 -10.63
N HIS A 97 1.62 9.99 -11.63
CA HIS A 97 0.23 9.63 -11.85
C HIS A 97 0.06 8.14 -12.12
N SER A 98 0.91 7.57 -12.97
CA SER A 98 0.92 6.15 -13.30
C SER A 98 1.24 5.28 -12.07
N LEU A 99 2.16 5.71 -11.19
CA LEU A 99 2.47 5.03 -9.93
C LEU A 99 1.25 5.00 -8.99
N VAL A 100 0.45 6.07 -8.95
CA VAL A 100 -0.81 6.07 -8.18
C VAL A 100 -1.83 5.10 -8.76
N LEU A 101 -1.93 5.00 -10.08
CA LEU A 101 -2.82 4.04 -10.72
C LEU A 101 -2.38 2.61 -10.43
N PHE A 102 -1.08 2.32 -10.57
CA PHE A 102 -0.48 1.03 -10.23
C PHE A 102 -0.79 0.65 -8.77
N LYS A 103 -0.50 1.56 -7.82
CA LYS A 103 -0.84 1.36 -6.41
C LYS A 103 -2.30 1.00 -6.24
N ARG A 104 -3.22 1.83 -6.76
CA ARG A 104 -4.66 1.61 -6.62
C ARG A 104 -5.10 0.25 -7.14
N ARG A 105 -4.51 -0.18 -8.26
CA ARG A 105 -4.81 -1.47 -8.88
C ARG A 105 -4.37 -2.64 -7.99
N HIS A 106 -3.20 -2.57 -7.38
CA HIS A 106 -2.63 -3.69 -6.62
C HIS A 106 -2.88 -3.62 -5.10
N LEU A 107 -3.48 -2.54 -4.59
CA LEU A 107 -3.83 -2.45 -3.17
C LEU A 107 -4.69 -3.62 -2.68
N PRO A 108 -5.75 -4.05 -3.37
CA PRO A 108 -6.52 -5.23 -2.94
C PRO A 108 -5.64 -6.47 -2.75
N THR A 109 -4.73 -6.73 -3.70
CA THR A 109 -3.78 -7.83 -3.61
C THR A 109 -2.87 -7.71 -2.38
N VAL A 110 -2.34 -6.51 -2.12
CA VAL A 110 -1.50 -6.26 -0.94
C VAL A 110 -2.32 -6.36 0.35
N THR A 111 -3.60 -5.97 0.38
CA THR A 111 -4.49 -6.12 1.54
C THR A 111 -4.67 -7.59 1.89
N VAL A 112 -4.90 -8.43 0.87
CA VAL A 112 -5.18 -9.85 1.07
C VAL A 112 -3.92 -10.64 1.45
N LEU A 113 -2.80 -10.39 0.76
CA LEU A 113 -1.58 -11.21 0.93
C LEU A 113 -0.56 -10.60 1.88
N GLY A 114 -0.56 -9.28 2.06
CA GLY A 114 0.39 -8.55 2.90
C GLY A 114 0.46 -9.05 4.34
N PRO A 115 -0.66 -9.32 5.02
CA PRO A 115 -0.66 -9.88 6.37
C PRO A 115 0.09 -11.21 6.52
N SER A 116 -0.01 -12.09 5.53
CA SER A 116 0.71 -13.37 5.49
C SER A 116 2.22 -13.18 5.28
N VAL A 117 2.61 -12.23 4.44
CA VAL A 117 4.03 -11.88 4.23
C VAL A 117 4.65 -11.27 5.49
N LEU A 118 3.86 -10.49 6.23
CA LEU A 118 4.25 -9.87 7.50
C LEU A 118 4.16 -10.82 8.70
N GLU A 119 3.57 -12.01 8.56
CA GLU A 119 3.27 -12.94 9.66
C GLU A 119 2.47 -12.26 10.78
N ILE A 120 1.50 -11.41 10.40
CA ILE A 120 0.68 -10.65 11.35
C ILE A 120 -0.15 -11.58 12.22
N TYR A 121 -0.55 -12.73 11.70
CA TYR A 121 -1.47 -13.63 12.40
C TYR A 121 -0.76 -14.43 13.50
N GLU A 122 0.49 -14.77 13.25
CA GLU A 122 1.39 -15.40 14.21
C GLU A 122 1.95 -14.36 15.19
N MET A 123 2.25 -13.15 14.71
CA MET A 123 2.87 -12.08 15.50
C MET A 123 2.23 -10.71 15.23
N PRO A 124 1.03 -10.42 15.77
CA PRO A 124 0.32 -9.16 15.49
C PRO A 124 1.07 -7.90 15.89
N ILE A 125 2.00 -7.99 16.86
CA ILE A 125 2.82 -6.87 17.30
C ILE A 125 3.71 -6.30 16.18
N VAL A 126 4.00 -7.08 15.12
CA VAL A 126 4.80 -6.66 13.98
C VAL A 126 4.25 -5.40 13.30
N THR A 127 2.92 -5.23 13.30
CA THR A 127 2.26 -4.09 12.64
C THR A 127 2.60 -2.76 13.28
N LYS A 128 3.01 -2.73 14.55
CA LYS A 128 3.40 -1.50 15.23
C LYS A 128 4.83 -1.06 14.95
N HIS A 129 5.66 -1.98 14.46
CA HIS A 129 7.11 -1.80 14.40
C HIS A 129 7.67 -1.93 12.99
N ALA A 130 6.96 -2.56 12.06
CA ALA A 130 7.45 -2.83 10.71
C ALA A 130 6.51 -2.33 9.61
N ALA A 131 7.11 -2.06 8.45
CA ALA A 131 6.44 -1.77 7.20
C ALA A 131 6.73 -2.86 6.17
N LEU A 132 5.74 -3.18 5.35
CA LEU A 132 5.91 -3.96 4.13
C LEU A 132 6.35 -3.02 3.01
N LEU A 133 7.62 -3.08 2.60
CA LEU A 133 8.18 -2.27 1.52
C LEU A 133 8.21 -3.07 0.22
N LEU A 134 7.48 -2.62 -0.80
CA LEU A 134 7.52 -3.12 -2.17
C LEU A 134 8.43 -2.22 -2.99
N CYS A 135 9.57 -2.75 -3.44
CA CYS A 135 10.50 -2.06 -4.32
C CYS A 135 10.00 -2.17 -5.76
N LEU A 136 9.95 -1.05 -6.48
CA LEU A 136 9.39 -0.95 -7.82
C LEU A 136 10.43 -0.47 -8.83
N ASP A 137 10.47 -1.14 -9.98
CA ASP A 137 11.12 -0.63 -11.19
C ASP A 137 10.09 0.03 -12.09
N SER A 138 10.47 1.13 -12.76
CA SER A 138 9.63 1.82 -13.72
C SER A 138 9.95 1.38 -15.15
N HIS A 139 8.91 1.08 -15.92
CA HIS A 139 8.98 0.68 -17.33
C HIS A 139 8.14 1.66 -18.18
N PRO A 140 8.61 2.91 -18.37
CA PRO A 140 7.83 3.97 -19.02
C PRO A 140 7.48 3.65 -20.49
N GLU A 141 8.18 2.72 -21.13
CA GLU A 141 7.92 2.24 -22.48
C GLU A 141 6.75 1.26 -22.57
N ARG A 142 6.29 0.71 -21.43
CA ARG A 142 5.18 -0.24 -21.39
C ARG A 142 3.84 0.49 -21.28
N ARG A 143 2.75 -0.25 -21.53
CA ARG A 143 1.39 0.25 -21.29
C ARG A 143 1.23 0.67 -19.82
N ARG A 144 0.41 1.69 -19.57
CA ARG A 144 0.25 2.32 -18.24
C ARG A 144 -0.03 1.31 -17.12
N GLU A 145 -0.78 0.25 -17.41
CA GLU A 145 -1.16 -0.81 -16.47
C GLU A 145 0.03 -1.63 -15.96
N VAL A 146 1.07 -1.77 -16.76
CA VAL A 146 2.28 -2.58 -16.47
C VAL A 146 3.55 -1.73 -16.50
N SER A 147 3.39 -0.42 -16.25
CA SER A 147 4.48 0.56 -16.21
C SER A 147 5.35 0.45 -14.96
N TYR A 148 5.02 -0.47 -14.05
CA TYR A 148 5.80 -0.80 -12.87
C TYR A 148 5.84 -2.31 -12.65
N SER A 149 6.91 -2.80 -12.04
CA SER A 149 7.01 -4.17 -11.53
C SER A 149 7.62 -4.18 -10.14
N VAL A 150 7.13 -5.06 -9.28
CA VAL A 150 7.74 -5.31 -7.96
C VAL A 150 8.99 -6.15 -8.15
N THR A 151 10.15 -5.61 -7.80
CA THR A 151 11.44 -6.29 -7.91
C THR A 151 11.90 -6.93 -6.61
N ASP A 152 11.42 -6.42 -5.48
CA ASP A 152 11.68 -7.01 -4.17
C ASP A 152 10.59 -6.63 -3.16
N ILE A 153 10.47 -7.43 -2.12
CA ILE A 153 9.61 -7.16 -0.96
C ILE A 153 10.43 -7.30 0.32
N CYS A 154 10.56 -6.19 1.04
CA CYS A 154 11.31 -6.09 2.28
C CYS A 154 10.42 -5.82 3.48
N LEU A 155 10.88 -6.24 4.66
CA LEU A 155 10.28 -5.89 5.94
C LEU A 155 11.24 -4.96 6.66
N TYR A 156 10.86 -3.70 6.81
CA TYR A 156 11.69 -2.70 7.47
C TYR A 156 11.07 -2.33 8.81
N GLY A 157 11.89 -2.29 9.86
CA GLY A 157 11.51 -1.59 11.07
C GLY A 157 11.25 -0.12 10.74
N LEU A 158 10.20 0.50 11.28
CA LEU A 158 9.83 1.88 10.97
C LEU A 158 10.96 2.88 11.29
N ASP A 159 11.79 2.60 12.30
CA ASP A 159 12.98 3.41 12.64
C ASP A 159 14.19 3.14 11.74
N LYS A 160 14.12 2.09 10.90
CA LYS A 160 15.20 1.65 10.00
C LYS A 160 14.84 1.89 8.54
N LEU A 161 13.73 2.57 8.24
CA LEU A 161 13.38 2.92 6.88
C LEU A 161 14.44 3.87 6.30
N PRO A 162 14.92 3.63 5.06
CA PRO A 162 15.83 4.56 4.42
C PRO A 162 15.20 5.96 4.33
N GLY A 163 15.98 7.01 4.60
CA GLY A 163 15.51 8.40 4.49
C GLY A 163 15.04 8.78 3.07
N THR A 164 15.49 8.04 2.06
CA THR A 164 15.06 8.14 0.65
C THR A 164 13.67 7.55 0.40
N VAL A 165 13.20 6.65 1.27
CA VAL A 165 11.84 6.09 1.22
C VAL A 165 10.89 6.99 2.01
N LEU A 166 11.29 7.37 3.21
CA LEU A 166 10.46 8.16 4.11
C LEU A 166 11.33 9.06 4.99
N HIS A 167 11.01 10.35 5.04
CA HIS A 167 11.79 11.28 5.85
C HIS A 167 11.60 10.96 7.35
N PRO A 168 12.64 11.07 8.20
CA PRO A 168 12.53 10.75 9.63
C PRO A 168 11.39 11.47 10.37
N GLU A 169 11.11 12.71 10.01
CA GLU A 169 9.98 13.48 10.57
C GLU A 169 8.60 12.91 10.19
N GLU A 170 8.49 12.26 9.02
CA GLU A 170 7.25 11.61 8.59
C GLU A 170 7.00 10.28 9.33
N VAL A 171 8.07 9.59 9.76
CA VAL A 171 7.97 8.32 10.50
C VAL A 171 7.12 8.48 11.76
N GLY A 172 7.36 9.53 12.55
CA GLY A 172 6.59 9.81 13.78
C GLY A 172 5.10 10.05 13.49
N ARG A 173 4.79 10.79 12.42
CA ARG A 173 3.40 11.02 12.00
C ARG A 173 2.72 9.75 11.50
N ILE A 174 3.43 8.93 10.72
CA ILE A 174 2.90 7.67 10.21
C ILE A 174 2.62 6.70 11.36
N ARG A 175 3.51 6.63 12.37
CA ARG A 175 3.26 5.86 13.60
C ARG A 175 1.98 6.29 14.30
N ALA A 176 1.79 7.60 14.49
CA ALA A 176 0.58 8.12 15.14
C ALA A 176 -0.68 7.79 14.33
N ARG A 177 -0.63 7.93 12.99
CA ARG A 177 -1.75 7.55 12.10
C ARG A 177 -2.05 6.06 12.14
N LEU A 178 -1.01 5.23 12.12
CA LEU A 178 -1.13 3.77 12.18
C LEU A 178 -1.75 3.33 13.51
N ALA A 179 -1.32 3.89 14.64
CA ALA A 179 -1.91 3.61 15.96
C ALA A 179 -3.41 3.98 16.00
N LEU A 180 -3.77 5.18 15.53
CA LEU A 180 -5.18 5.61 15.49
C LEU A 180 -6.02 4.73 14.55
N ALA A 181 -5.48 4.35 13.39
CA ALA A 181 -6.15 3.47 12.44
C ALA A 181 -6.36 2.06 13.04
N ASP A 182 -5.33 1.52 13.70
CA ASP A 182 -5.36 0.22 14.38
C ASP A 182 -6.44 0.17 15.47
N GLU A 183 -6.48 1.17 16.35
CA GLU A 183 -7.51 1.29 17.40
C GLU A 183 -8.92 1.37 16.79
N ARG A 184 -9.10 2.21 15.77
CA ARG A 184 -10.38 2.41 15.08
C ARG A 184 -10.88 1.11 14.43
N LEU A 185 -9.99 0.36 13.77
CA LEU A 185 -10.33 -0.88 13.07
C LEU A 185 -10.63 -2.01 14.06
N LYS A 186 -9.88 -2.11 15.15
CA LYS A 186 -10.17 -3.05 16.24
C LYS A 186 -11.54 -2.79 16.86
N ALA A 187 -11.92 -1.53 17.04
CA ALA A 187 -13.23 -1.16 17.57
C ALA A 187 -14.40 -1.58 16.66
N THR A 188 -14.16 -1.85 15.37
CA THR A 188 -15.17 -2.34 14.42
C THR A 188 -15.05 -3.84 14.12
N GLY A 189 -14.27 -4.58 14.92
CA GLY A 189 -14.12 -6.04 14.80
C GLY A 189 -13.07 -6.50 13.78
N HIS A 190 -12.27 -5.59 13.22
CA HIS A 190 -11.13 -5.97 12.37
C HIS A 190 -9.95 -6.41 13.25
N GLY A 191 -8.94 -7.05 12.65
CA GLY A 191 -7.72 -7.47 13.34
C GLY A 191 -6.82 -6.29 13.71
N GLY A 192 -6.80 -5.25 12.88
CA GLY A 192 -6.01 -4.04 13.10
C GLY A 192 -5.63 -3.36 11.78
N ALA A 193 -4.55 -2.58 11.83
CA ALA A 193 -3.93 -1.94 10.66
C ALA A 193 -2.48 -2.38 10.48
N PHE A 194 -1.97 -2.35 9.25
CA PHE A 194 -0.55 -2.47 8.92
C PHE A 194 -0.13 -1.41 7.89
N LEU A 195 1.18 -1.19 7.76
CA LEU A 195 1.76 -0.21 6.83
C LEU A 195 2.35 -0.92 5.60
N ALA A 196 1.92 -0.50 4.41
CA ALA A 196 2.55 -0.87 3.15
C ALA A 196 3.14 0.38 2.47
N ILE A 197 4.32 0.22 1.87
CA ILE A 197 5.03 1.28 1.16
C ILE A 197 5.41 0.74 -0.22
N MET A 198 4.98 1.40 -1.28
CA MET A 198 5.43 1.15 -2.64
C MET A 198 6.47 2.21 -3.01
N TRP A 199 7.72 1.81 -3.20
CA TRP A 199 8.84 2.72 -3.43
C TRP A 199 9.46 2.47 -4.80
N CYS A 200 9.55 3.52 -5.61
CA CYS A 200 10.25 3.51 -6.89
C CYS A 200 11.53 4.35 -6.77
N PRO A 201 12.72 3.73 -6.66
CA PRO A 201 13.99 4.41 -6.49
C PRO A 201 14.31 5.38 -7.63
N ASP A 202 14.04 4.97 -8.88
CA ASP A 202 14.32 5.77 -10.09
C ASP A 202 13.59 7.12 -10.09
N LEU A 203 12.43 7.17 -9.43
CA LEU A 203 11.63 8.38 -9.31
C LEU A 203 11.92 9.13 -8.00
N GLY A 204 12.61 8.50 -7.04
CA GLY A 204 12.73 9.02 -5.67
C GLY A 204 11.36 9.15 -4.99
N MET A 205 10.40 8.28 -5.34
CA MET A 205 9.01 8.41 -4.91
C MET A 205 8.55 7.20 -4.10
N ALA A 206 7.86 7.47 -3.00
CA ALA A 206 7.16 6.46 -2.22
C ALA A 206 5.66 6.76 -2.13
N GLN A 207 4.85 5.72 -2.22
CA GLN A 207 3.44 5.74 -1.87
C GLN A 207 3.22 4.93 -0.60
N VAL A 208 2.75 5.60 0.44
CA VAL A 208 2.50 5.01 1.76
C VAL A 208 1.01 4.78 1.93
N GLU A 209 0.62 3.56 2.34
CA GLU A 209 -0.77 3.18 2.59
C GLU A 209 -0.92 2.47 3.94
N LEU A 210 -2.00 2.81 4.66
CA LEU A 210 -2.44 2.11 5.86
C LEU A 210 -3.54 1.13 5.46
N MET A 211 -3.34 -0.15 5.77
CA MET A 211 -4.17 -1.23 5.27
C MET A 211 -4.80 -1.95 6.46
N ASP A 212 -6.06 -2.33 6.34
CA ASP A 212 -6.73 -3.14 7.35
C ASP A 212 -6.41 -4.63 7.15
N TYR A 213 -6.59 -5.41 8.20
CA TYR A 213 -6.58 -6.86 8.10
C TYR A 213 -7.68 -7.44 8.99
N MET A 214 -8.28 -8.55 8.56
CA MET A 214 -9.34 -9.24 9.28
C MET A 214 -8.73 -10.25 10.27
N LYS A 215 -9.29 -10.36 11.48
CA LYS A 215 -8.81 -11.31 12.50
C LYS A 215 -9.19 -12.76 12.17
N ASP A 216 -10.43 -12.97 11.73
CA ASP A 216 -11.05 -14.31 11.67
C ASP A 216 -11.50 -14.70 10.24
N LYS A 217 -11.34 -13.82 9.25
CA LYS A 217 -11.66 -14.10 7.83
C LYS A 217 -10.36 -14.30 7.06
N PHE A 218 -9.81 -15.50 7.21
CA PHE A 218 -8.56 -15.90 6.59
C PHE A 218 -8.86 -16.85 5.42
N PRO A 219 -8.22 -16.73 4.26
CA PRO A 219 -8.07 -17.85 3.32
C PRO A 219 -7.08 -18.84 3.95
N PRO A 220 -7.53 -19.88 4.69
CA PRO A 220 -6.86 -20.50 5.86
C PRO A 220 -5.34 -20.59 5.68
N LEU A 221 -4.50 -20.40 6.72
CA LEU A 221 -3.03 -20.50 6.63
C LEU A 221 -2.52 -21.69 5.78
N SER A 222 -3.34 -22.74 5.64
CA SER A 222 -3.22 -23.83 4.66
C SER A 222 -3.22 -23.46 3.17
N LEU A 223 -3.60 -22.26 2.76
CA LEU A 223 -3.64 -21.75 1.37
C LEU A 223 -2.38 -20.96 1.00
N MET A 224 -1.57 -20.58 1.98
CA MET A 224 -0.21 -20.09 1.73
C MET A 224 0.82 -20.85 2.57
N PRO A 225 0.87 -22.20 2.48
CA PRO A 225 1.93 -22.95 3.13
C PRO A 225 3.27 -22.53 2.52
N GLY A 226 4.27 -22.34 3.37
CA GLY A 226 5.60 -21.98 2.93
C GLY A 226 6.30 -21.01 3.88
N THR A 227 7.58 -20.86 3.61
CA THR A 227 8.47 -19.88 4.20
C THR A 227 8.02 -18.45 3.86
N ARG A 228 8.48 -17.46 4.63
CA ARG A 228 8.30 -16.05 4.31
C ARG A 228 8.79 -15.69 2.90
N ALA A 229 9.87 -16.32 2.44
CA ALA A 229 10.43 -16.09 1.11
C ALA A 229 9.45 -16.53 0.00
N GLU A 230 8.82 -17.70 0.16
CA GLU A 230 7.80 -18.19 -0.78
C GLU A 230 6.57 -17.28 -0.80
N ARG A 231 6.11 -16.81 0.37
CA ARG A 231 4.99 -15.86 0.48
C ARG A 231 5.30 -14.51 -0.20
N LYS A 232 6.53 -14.00 -0.06
CA LYS A 232 6.99 -12.81 -0.78
C LYS A 232 6.98 -13.02 -2.28
N GLN A 233 7.55 -14.13 -2.75
CA GLN A 233 7.62 -14.44 -4.17
C GLN A 233 6.21 -14.54 -4.77
N LEU A 234 5.27 -15.18 -4.07
CA LEU A 234 3.88 -15.27 -4.51
C LEU A 234 3.22 -13.89 -4.62
N LEU A 235 3.40 -13.00 -3.64
CA LEU A 235 2.90 -11.63 -3.72
C LEU A 235 3.49 -10.87 -4.93
N MET A 236 4.79 -11.03 -5.18
CA MET A 236 5.45 -10.44 -6.35
C MET A 236 4.89 -10.98 -7.66
N ASP A 237 4.76 -12.31 -7.77
CA ASP A 237 4.27 -12.98 -8.97
C ASP A 237 2.84 -12.55 -9.30
N VAL A 238 1.95 -12.48 -8.30
CA VAL A 238 0.58 -11.99 -8.49
C VAL A 238 0.58 -10.56 -9.03
N ILE A 239 1.27 -9.64 -8.35
CA ILE A 239 1.31 -8.22 -8.76
C ILE A 239 1.88 -8.09 -10.18
N ASN A 240 3.00 -8.76 -10.47
CA ASN A 240 3.70 -8.65 -11.75
C ASN A 240 2.99 -9.39 -12.90
N SER A 241 2.14 -10.37 -12.60
CA SER A 241 1.29 -11.04 -13.59
C SER A 241 0.08 -10.21 -14.04
N ASP A 242 -0.09 -9.03 -13.47
CA ASP A 242 -1.25 -8.14 -13.66
C ASP A 242 -2.60 -8.74 -13.21
N GLN A 243 -2.54 -9.80 -12.40
CA GLN A 243 -3.71 -10.37 -11.73
C GLN A 243 -4.08 -9.51 -10.51
N VAL A 244 -5.35 -9.13 -10.43
CA VAL A 244 -5.89 -8.29 -9.35
C VAL A 244 -6.97 -9.09 -8.62
N PHE A 245 -6.88 -9.09 -7.28
CA PHE A 245 -7.89 -9.68 -6.39
C PHE A 245 -8.98 -8.68 -5.99
#